data_AF-A0A383C555-F1
#
_entry.id   AF-A0A383C555-F1
#
_cell.length_a   1.000
_cell.length_b   1.000
_cell.length_c   1.000
_cell.angle_alpha   90.00
_cell.angle_beta   90.00
_cell.angle_gamma   90.00
#
_symmetry.space_group_name_H-M   'P 1'
#
loop_
_entity.id
_entity.type
_entity.pdbx_description
1 polymer ?
#
loop_
_entity_poly.entity_id
_entity_poly.type
_entity_poly.pdbx_seq_one_letter_code
_entity_poly.pdbx_strand_id
1 'polypeptide(L)'
;MKKILMVLVLSLGIVTSALAETFTFVVPQKPGSGTTVWTEIVLKELARFMPGHTLKLRNFPGARDIPAVNAFQNELRFDNT
;
A
#
# COMPACT_ATOMS: atom_id res chain seq x y z
N MET A 1 -18.30 -35.95 18.43
CA MET A 1 -17.81 -34.64 18.91
C MET A 1 -16.35 -34.37 18.51
N LYS A 2 -15.38 -35.24 18.85
CA LYS A 2 -13.95 -35.04 18.49
C LYS A 2 -13.68 -34.74 17.00
N LYS A 3 -14.39 -35.40 16.08
CA LYS A 3 -14.27 -35.18 14.62
C LYS A 3 -14.75 -33.80 14.18
N ILE A 4 -15.81 -33.28 14.79
CA ILE A 4 -16.35 -31.92 14.50
C ILE A 4 -15.37 -30.86 14.98
N LEU A 5 -14.80 -31.05 16.18
CA LEU A 5 -13.80 -30.15 16.73
C LEU A 5 -12.52 -30.12 15.86
N MET A 6 -12.11 -31.28 15.34
CA MET A 6 -10.96 -31.39 14.45
C MET A 6 -11.18 -30.69 13.09
N VAL A 7 -12.38 -30.81 12.51
CA VAL A 7 -12.77 -30.10 11.27
C VAL A 7 -12.81 -28.59 11.49
N LEU A 8 -13.33 -28.13 12.64
CA LEU A 8 -13.36 -26.71 12.98
C LEU A 8 -11.95 -26.11 13.08
N VAL A 9 -11.03 -26.81 13.76
CA VAL A 9 -9.62 -26.38 13.88
C VAL A 9 -8.92 -26.33 12.52
N LEU A 10 -9.16 -27.32 11.65
CA LEU A 10 -8.64 -27.31 10.29
C LEU A 10 -9.21 -26.15 9.45
N SER A 11 -10.49 -25.82 9.61
CA SER A 11 -11.12 -24.72 8.87
C SER A 11 -10.62 -23.32 9.28
N LEU A 12 -10.23 -23.14 10.54
CA LEU A 12 -9.62 -21.91 11.03
C LEU A 12 -8.19 -21.68 10.50
N GLY A 13 -7.50 -22.74 10.06
CA GLY A 13 -6.15 -22.65 9.48
C GLY A 13 -6.13 -22.27 7.99
N ILE A 14 -7.27 -22.30 7.31
CA ILE A 14 -7.37 -22.02 5.85
C ILE A 14 -7.81 -20.57 5.59
N VAL A 15 -8.30 -19.86 6.61
CA VAL A 15 -8.62 -18.43 6.52
C VAL A 15 -7.37 -17.60 6.75
N THR A 16 -6.53 -17.46 5.71
CA THR A 16 -5.54 -16.39 5.71
C THR A 16 -6.27 -15.06 5.54
N SER A 17 -6.46 -14.31 6.62
CA SER A 17 -6.86 -12.91 6.50
C SER A 17 -5.76 -12.19 5.73
N ALA A 18 -6.06 -11.70 4.52
CA ALA A 18 -5.23 -10.66 3.92
C ALA A 18 -5.16 -9.52 4.93
N LEU A 19 -3.98 -9.28 5.48
CA LEU A 19 -3.80 -8.23 6.48
C LEU A 19 -4.00 -6.87 5.80
N ALA A 20 -4.54 -5.92 6.55
CA ALA A 20 -4.61 -4.53 6.13
C ALA A 20 -3.19 -4.00 5.88
N GLU A 21 -2.81 -3.82 4.61
CA GLU A 21 -1.51 -3.26 4.22
C GLU A 21 -1.56 -1.76 3.99
N THR A 22 -0.44 -1.07 4.20
CA THR A 22 -0.24 0.33 3.81
C THR A 22 0.53 0.40 2.48
N PHE A 23 -0.10 0.92 1.43
CA PHE A 23 0.60 1.22 0.18
C PHE A 23 1.01 2.69 0.13
N THR A 24 2.32 2.93 0.04
CA THR A 24 2.87 4.29 -0.07
C THR A 24 3.28 4.59 -1.52
N PHE A 25 2.63 5.58 -2.12
CA PHE A 25 2.94 6.09 -3.45
C PHE A 25 4.04 7.15 -3.35
N VAL A 26 5.17 6.86 -3.98
CA VAL A 26 6.35 7.72 -4.01
C VAL A 26 6.25 8.66 -5.21
N VAL A 27 6.01 9.94 -4.95
CA VAL A 27 5.71 10.92 -6.01
C VAL A 27 6.86 11.92 -6.15
N PRO A 28 7.45 12.10 -7.33
CA PRO A 28 8.63 12.93 -7.49
C PRO A 28 8.36 14.42 -7.65
N GLN A 29 7.10 14.85 -7.65
CA GLN A 29 6.73 16.25 -7.77
C GLN A 29 6.25 16.81 -6.43
N LYS A 30 6.29 18.13 -6.28
CA LYS A 30 5.76 18.83 -5.09
C LYS A 30 4.22 18.75 -5.05
N PRO A 31 3.59 18.99 -3.89
CA PRO A 31 2.13 19.14 -3.79
C PRO A 31 1.55 20.11 -4.82
N GLY A 32 0.39 19.78 -5.37
CA GLY A 32 -0.31 20.58 -6.39
C GLY A 32 0.30 20.57 -7.79
N SER A 33 1.43 19.88 -8.02
CA SER A 33 1.98 19.70 -9.38
C SER A 33 1.29 18.54 -10.11
N GLY A 34 1.36 18.52 -11.44
CA GLY A 34 0.54 17.63 -12.27
C GLY A 34 0.60 16.14 -11.88
N THR A 35 1.78 15.59 -11.66
CA THR A 35 1.93 14.19 -11.23
C THR A 35 1.34 13.96 -9.84
N THR A 36 1.49 14.91 -8.92
CA THR A 36 0.92 14.81 -7.57
C THR A 36 -0.61 14.85 -7.62
N VAL A 37 -1.18 15.83 -8.32
CA VAL A 37 -2.64 15.95 -8.49
C VAL A 37 -3.21 14.68 -9.14
N TRP A 38 -2.53 14.16 -10.16
CA TRP A 38 -2.97 12.93 -10.81
C TRP A 38 -2.90 11.72 -9.87
N THR A 39 -1.83 11.61 -9.08
CA THR A 39 -1.70 10.55 -8.08
C THR A 39 -2.81 10.64 -7.04
N GLU A 40 -3.14 11.83 -6.53
CA GLU A 40 -4.25 12.03 -5.59
C GLU A 40 -5.61 11.55 -6.15
N ILE A 41 -5.89 11.84 -7.43
CA ILE A 41 -7.10 11.36 -8.12
C ILE A 41 -7.11 9.82 -8.20
N VAL A 42 -5.99 9.23 -8.61
CA VAL A 42 -5.84 7.77 -8.69
C VAL A 42 -6.03 7.11 -7.32
N LEU A 43 -5.41 7.64 -6.27
CA LEU A 43 -5.55 7.10 -4.90
C LEU A 43 -7.00 7.14 -4.45
N LYS A 44 -7.71 8.25 -4.72
CA LYS A 44 -9.12 8.40 -4.36
C LYS A 44 -10.00 7.34 -5.03
N GLU A 45 -9.80 7.09 -6.32
CA GLU A 45 -10.59 6.07 -7.03
C GLU A 45 -10.15 4.64 -6.67
N LEU A 46 -8.85 4.39 -6.54
CA LEU A 46 -8.30 3.09 -6.20
C LEU A 46 -8.74 2.62 -4.79
N ALA A 47 -8.85 3.54 -3.83
CA ALA A 47 -9.30 3.23 -2.47
C ALA A 47 -10.66 2.49 -2.44
N ARG A 48 -11.54 2.74 -3.42
CA ARG A 48 -12.85 2.08 -3.54
C ARG A 48 -12.74 0.58 -3.81
N PHE A 49 -11.61 0.15 -4.37
CA PHE A 49 -11.33 -1.23 -4.77
C PHE A 49 -10.36 -1.95 -3.83
N MET A 50 -9.83 -1.27 -2.81
CA MET A 50 -8.87 -1.84 -1.86
C MET A 50 -9.39 -1.73 -0.42
N PRO A 51 -10.52 -2.38 -0.10
CA PRO A 51 -11.09 -2.32 1.24
C PRO A 51 -10.12 -2.90 2.27
N GLY A 52 -9.99 -2.22 3.40
CA GLY A 52 -9.08 -2.62 4.47
C GLY A 52 -7.63 -2.18 4.27
N HIS A 53 -7.24 -1.66 3.10
CA HIS A 53 -5.89 -1.14 2.87
C HIS A 53 -5.82 0.38 3.05
N THR A 54 -4.65 0.88 3.44
CA THR A 54 -4.38 2.32 3.55
C THR A 54 -3.54 2.78 2.37
N LEU A 55 -3.99 3.82 1.66
CA LEU A 55 -3.22 4.46 0.59
C LEU A 55 -2.60 5.76 1.07
N LYS A 56 -1.27 5.88 0.99
CA LYS A 56 -0.52 7.09 1.34
C LYS A 56 0.17 7.65 0.11
N LEU A 57 0.31 8.97 0.06
CA LEU A 57 1.12 9.67 -0.92
C LEU A 57 2.27 10.37 -0.19
N ARG A 58 3.50 10.19 -0.66
CA ARG A 58 4.68 10.91 -0.17
C ARG A 58 5.40 11.59 -1.33
N ASN A 59 5.56 12.91 -1.22
CA ASN A 59 6.25 13.72 -2.22
C ASN A 59 7.76 13.79 -1.94
N PHE A 60 8.57 13.55 -2.97
CA PHE A 60 10.03 13.66 -2.96
C PHE A 60 10.49 14.54 -4.14
N PRO A 61 10.18 15.85 -4.12
CA PRO A 61 10.56 16.75 -5.20
C PRO A 61 12.08 16.93 -5.29
N GLY A 62 12.59 17.03 -6.52
CA GLY A 62 13.96 17.44 -6.77
C GLY A 62 14.48 17.00 -8.13
N ALA A 63 15.81 17.04 -8.28
CA ALA A 63 16.50 16.93 -9.55
C ALA A 63 16.03 15.72 -10.39
N ARG A 64 15.21 15.98 -11.42
CA ARG A 64 14.76 14.99 -12.42
C ARG A 64 14.23 13.71 -11.78
N ASP A 65 13.43 13.84 -10.73
CA ASP A 65 12.78 12.74 -10.01
C ASP A 65 13.75 11.79 -9.25
N ILE A 66 15.05 12.05 -9.30
CA ILE A 66 16.10 11.22 -8.65
C ILE A 66 15.83 11.01 -7.15
N PRO A 67 15.40 12.03 -6.36
CA PRO A 67 15.15 11.81 -4.93
C PRO A 67 14.06 10.76 -4.67
N ALA A 68 12.99 10.74 -5.47
CA ALA A 68 11.92 9.75 -5.34
C ALA A 68 12.42 8.34 -5.65
N VAL A 69 13.18 8.19 -6.74
CA VAL A 69 13.74 6.88 -7.14
C VAL A 69 14.71 6.37 -6.08
N ASN A 70 15.56 7.24 -5.53
CA ASN A 70 16.47 6.89 -4.45
C ASN A 70 15.74 6.50 -3.17
N ALA A 71 14.72 7.27 -2.77
CA ALA A 71 13.91 6.95 -1.59
C ALA A 71 13.25 5.58 -1.73
N PHE A 72 12.70 5.27 -2.91
CA PHE A 72 12.15 3.95 -3.20
C PHE A 72 13.22 2.84 -3.11
N GLN A 73 14.32 3.00 -3.84
CA GLN A 73 15.36 1.97 -3.98
C GLN A 73 16.09 1.66 -2.66
N ASN A 74 16.37 2.68 -1.87
CA ASN A 74 17.21 2.53 -0.68
C ASN A 74 16.38 2.19 0.57
N GLU A 75 15.14 2.67 0.65
CA GLU A 75 14.35 2.61 1.88
C GLU A 75 12.96 2.00 1.63
N LEU A 76 12.12 2.66 0.83
CA LEU A 76 10.67 2.43 0.84
C LEU A 76 10.24 1.09 0.23
N ARG A 77 11.04 0.48 -0.65
CA ARG A 77 10.71 -0.86 -1.18
C ARG A 77 10.86 -1.99 -0.15
N PHE A 78 11.49 -1.71 0.98
CA PHE A 78 11.67 -2.64 2.09
C PHE A 78 10.75 -2.30 3.28
N ASP A 79 9.94 -1.25 3.14
CA ASP A 79 8.97 -0.86 4.16
C ASP A 79 7.84 -1.90 4.18
N ASN A 80 7.69 -2.56 5.32
CA ASN A 80 6.67 -3.61 5.56
C ASN A 80 5.55 -3.11 6.49
N THR A 81 5.35 -1.80 6.58
CA THR A 81 4.29 -1.17 7.39
C THR A 81 2.96 -0.99 6.64
#